data_AF-A0A358DZ65-F1
#
_entry.id   AF-A0A358DZ65-F1
#
_cell.length_a   1.000
_cell.length_b   1.000
_cell.length_c   1.000
_cell.angle_alpha   90.00
_cell.angle_beta   90.00
_cell.angle_gamma   90.00
#
_symmetry.space_group_name_H-M   'P 1'
#
loop_
_entity.id
_entity.type
_entity.pdbx_description
1 polymer ?
#
loop_
_entity_poly.entity_id
_entity_poly.type
_entity_poly.pdbx_seq_one_letter_code
_entity_poly.pdbx_strand_id
1 'polypeptide(L)'
;MIVVNLDSVIEAPMSTLSLSEIMSSLEWPDNATCATQEIDGEILFWSCPVKDVELARMNADRESGLMPLLGISNQVDSQYTDVDMPEIAYDWQSAVVIKE
;
A
#
# COMPACT_ATOMS: atom_id res chain seq x y z
N MET A 1 17.40 -17.13 23.24
CA MET A 1 16.01 -17.44 22.85
C MET A 1 15.44 -16.15 22.31
N ILE A 2 15.25 -16.05 20.99
CA ILE A 2 14.58 -14.89 20.39
C ILE A 2 13.09 -15.24 20.40
N VAL A 3 12.30 -14.42 21.10
CA VAL A 3 10.84 -14.50 21.10
C VAL A 3 10.37 -13.51 20.04
N VAL A 4 9.98 -14.02 18.87
CA VAL A 4 9.29 -13.20 17.86
C VAL A 4 7.82 -13.24 18.21
N ASN A 5 7.28 -12.11 18.63
CA ASN A 5 5.86 -11.96 18.84
C ASN A 5 5.18 -11.76 17.47
N LEU A 6 4.51 -12.80 16.96
CA LEU A 6 3.78 -12.75 15.70
C LEU A 6 2.42 -12.06 15.85
N ASP A 7 1.99 -11.75 17.08
CA ASP A 7 0.70 -11.12 17.38
C ASP A 7 0.79 -9.57 17.38
N SER A 8 1.98 -8.98 17.20
CA SER A 8 2.11 -7.54 17.07
C SER A 8 1.82 -7.12 15.63
N VAL A 9 0.73 -6.39 15.41
CA VAL A 9 0.49 -5.64 14.18
C VAL A 9 1.65 -4.67 14.00
N ILE A 10 2.47 -4.89 12.98
CA ILE A 10 3.57 -3.98 12.61
C ILE A 10 2.92 -2.81 11.87
N GLU A 11 2.60 -1.76 12.62
CA GLU A 11 2.21 -0.48 12.06
C GLU A 11 3.44 0.40 11.91
N ALA A 12 3.76 0.79 10.68
CA ALA A 12 4.83 1.73 10.40
C ALA A 12 4.48 3.14 10.90
N PRO A 13 5.47 3.96 11.29
CA PRO A 13 5.23 5.34 11.69
C PRO A 13 4.57 6.16 10.56
N MET A 14 3.65 7.04 10.95
CA MET A 14 2.95 7.91 10.01
C MET A 14 3.83 9.10 9.59
N SER A 15 3.98 9.28 8.29
CA SER A 15 4.65 10.39 7.64
C SER A 15 3.78 11.65 7.60
N THR A 16 4.40 12.81 7.40
CA THR A 16 3.68 14.06 7.12
C THR A 16 3.28 14.20 5.64
N LEU A 17 3.77 13.31 4.78
CA LEU A 17 3.48 13.30 3.35
C LEU A 17 2.22 12.50 3.02
N SER A 18 1.51 12.92 1.99
CA SER A 18 0.44 12.14 1.35
C SER A 18 1.02 11.01 0.50
N LEU A 19 0.21 10.01 0.17
CA LEU A 19 0.67 8.89 -0.64
C LEU A 19 1.08 9.35 -2.04
N SER A 20 0.41 10.35 -2.61
CA SER A 20 0.80 10.91 -3.92
C SER A 20 2.15 11.62 -3.87
N GLU A 21 2.46 12.34 -2.79
CA GLU A 21 3.78 12.96 -2.59
C GLU A 21 4.89 11.91 -2.45
N ILE A 22 4.65 10.85 -1.68
CA ILE A 22 5.57 9.70 -1.56
C ILE A 22 5.82 9.08 -2.95
N MET A 23 4.73 8.80 -3.68
CA MET A 23 4.76 8.18 -5.00
C MET A 23 5.46 9.03 -6.07
N SER A 24 5.56 10.35 -5.89
CA SER A 24 6.23 11.25 -6.85
C SER A 24 7.72 10.94 -7.04
N SER A 25 8.33 10.23 -6.09
CA SER A 25 9.74 9.82 -6.12
C SER A 25 9.96 8.41 -6.66
N LEU A 26 8.89 7.68 -6.96
CA LEU A 26 8.93 6.25 -7.25
C LEU A 26 8.67 5.97 -8.73
N GLU A 27 9.38 4.95 -9.24
CA GLU A 27 9.11 4.44 -10.58
C GLU A 27 7.84 3.60 -10.56
N TRP A 28 7.00 3.79 -11.58
CA TRP A 28 5.79 3.01 -11.77
C TRP A 28 6.10 1.77 -12.61
N PRO A 29 5.77 0.56 -12.12
CA PRO A 29 5.92 -0.65 -12.91
C PRO A 29 5.00 -0.62 -14.15
N ASP A 30 5.41 -1.34 -15.18
CA ASP A 30 4.62 -1.49 -16.39
C ASP A 30 3.29 -2.18 -16.08
N ASN A 31 2.19 -1.68 -16.66
CA ASN A 31 0.82 -2.18 -16.49
C ASN A 31 0.14 -1.89 -15.13
N ALA A 32 0.79 -1.16 -14.22
CA ALA A 32 0.07 -0.62 -13.06
C ALA A 32 -0.86 0.54 -13.46
N THR A 33 -2.09 0.47 -12.99
CA THR A 33 -3.12 1.50 -13.17
C THR A 33 -3.17 2.45 -11.98
N CYS A 34 -2.88 1.92 -10.78
CA CYS A 34 -2.90 2.66 -9.53
C CYS A 34 -2.01 1.99 -8.47
N ALA A 35 -1.76 2.72 -7.39
CA ALA A 35 -1.01 2.27 -6.24
C ALA A 35 -1.76 2.60 -4.94
N THR A 36 -1.56 1.77 -3.94
CA THR A 36 -2.07 1.97 -2.58
C THR A 36 -1.00 1.60 -1.57
N GLN A 37 -1.21 1.87 -0.28
CA GLN A 37 -0.27 1.50 0.77
C GLN A 37 -0.94 0.63 1.85
N GLU A 38 -0.15 -0.26 2.44
CA GLU A 38 -0.52 -1.11 3.57
C GLU A 38 0.04 -0.59 4.90
N ILE A 39 -0.47 -1.13 6.02
CA ILE A 39 -0.21 -0.63 7.37
C ILE A 39 1.27 -0.66 7.79
N ASP A 40 2.04 -1.57 7.18
CA ASP A 40 3.47 -1.76 7.42
C ASP A 40 4.34 -0.83 6.56
N GLY A 41 3.74 0.02 5.73
CA GLY A 41 4.43 0.94 4.83
C GLY A 41 4.63 0.40 3.41
N GLU A 42 4.27 -0.85 3.12
CA GLU A 42 4.42 -1.41 1.77
C GLU A 42 3.49 -0.73 0.78
N ILE A 43 4.04 -0.29 -0.35
CA ILE A 43 3.28 0.26 -1.46
C ILE A 43 3.00 -0.88 -2.45
N LEU A 44 1.72 -1.11 -2.73
CA LEU A 44 1.24 -2.13 -3.65
C LEU A 44 0.78 -1.48 -4.96
N PHE A 45 1.24 -2.03 -6.08
CA PHE A 45 0.85 -1.60 -7.42
C PHE A 45 -0.15 -2.58 -8.02
N TRP A 46 -1.24 -2.05 -8.58
CA TRP A 46 -2.36 -2.85 -9.06
C TRP A 46 -2.58 -2.69 -10.56
N SER A 47 -2.96 -3.78 -11.24
CA SER A 47 -3.44 -3.75 -12.63
C SER A 47 -4.96 -3.65 -12.74
N CYS A 48 -5.69 -3.69 -11.62
CA CYS A 48 -7.14 -3.58 -11.57
C CYS A 48 -7.63 -2.24 -12.15
N PRO A 49 -8.88 -2.15 -12.63
CA PRO A 49 -9.53 -0.86 -12.85
C PRO A 49 -9.51 -0.02 -11.57
N VAL A 50 -9.14 1.27 -11.68
CA VAL A 50 -9.02 2.19 -10.52
C VAL A 50 -10.28 2.18 -9.64
N LYS A 51 -11.46 2.16 -10.25
CA LYS A 51 -12.74 2.11 -9.55
C LYS A 51 -12.91 0.88 -8.65
N ASP A 52 -12.38 -0.26 -9.06
CA ASP A 52 -12.45 -1.50 -8.28
C ASP A 52 -11.51 -1.40 -7.07
N VAL A 53 -10.35 -0.75 -7.24
CA VAL A 53 -9.39 -0.49 -6.16
C VAL A 53 -9.94 0.54 -5.16
N GLU A 54 -10.59 1.60 -5.62
CA GLU A 54 -11.31 2.56 -4.78
C GLU A 54 -12.40 1.87 -3.95
N LEU A 55 -13.21 1.00 -4.59
CA LEU A 55 -14.24 0.23 -3.90
C LEU A 55 -13.62 -0.73 -2.88
N ALA A 56 -12.54 -1.43 -3.23
CA ALA A 56 -11.84 -2.31 -2.31
C ALA A 56 -11.27 -1.53 -1.11
N ARG A 57 -10.65 -0.38 -1.33
CA ARG A 57 -10.08 0.48 -0.28
C ARG A 57 -11.14 0.94 0.72
N MET A 58 -12.35 1.26 0.26
CA MET A 58 -13.47 1.61 1.15
C MET A 58 -13.98 0.43 2.00
N ASN A 59 -13.75 -0.81 1.58
CA ASN A 59 -14.23 -2.03 2.25
C ASN A 59 -13.12 -2.83 2.94
N ALA A 60 -11.86 -2.42 2.77
CA ALA A 60 -10.71 -3.13 3.28
C ALA A 60 -10.67 -3.08 4.80
N ASP A 61 -10.36 -4.22 5.41
CA ASP A 61 -9.97 -4.25 6.80
C ASP A 61 -8.51 -3.81 6.93
N ARG A 62 -8.23 -3.07 8.00
CA ARG A 62 -6.95 -2.42 8.23
C ARG A 62 -5.78 -3.41 8.34
N GLU A 63 -6.03 -4.61 8.87
CA GLU A 63 -4.99 -5.63 9.09
C GLU A 63 -4.81 -6.53 7.87
N SER A 64 -5.91 -6.81 7.16
CA SER A 64 -5.88 -7.72 6.00
C SER A 64 -5.56 -7.05 4.66
N GLY A 65 -5.61 -5.72 4.59
CA GLY A 65 -5.26 -4.95 3.40
C GLY A 65 -6.18 -5.21 2.21
N LEU A 66 -5.66 -4.95 1.00
CA LEU A 66 -6.47 -5.05 -0.23
C LEU A 66 -6.40 -6.41 -0.92
N MET A 67 -5.42 -7.22 -0.57
CA MET A 67 -5.16 -8.50 -1.23
C MET A 67 -6.35 -9.48 -1.17
N PRO A 68 -7.10 -9.61 -0.05
CA PRO A 68 -8.29 -10.47 -0.01
C PRO A 68 -9.43 -10.02 -0.93
N LEU A 69 -9.47 -8.73 -1.30
CA LEU A 69 -10.53 -8.14 -2.11
C LEU A 69 -10.17 -8.07 -3.59
N LEU A 70 -8.91 -7.76 -3.91
CA LEU A 70 -8.44 -7.59 -5.28
C LEU A 70 -7.78 -8.85 -5.85
N GLY A 71 -7.27 -9.74 -4.98
CA GLY A 71 -6.58 -10.96 -5.37
C GLY A 71 -5.14 -10.73 -5.84
N ILE A 72 -4.24 -11.66 -5.46
CA ILE A 72 -2.80 -11.59 -5.77
C ILE A 72 -2.49 -11.50 -7.27
N SER A 73 -3.34 -12.04 -8.14
CA SER A 73 -3.13 -12.01 -9.59
C SER A 73 -3.19 -10.60 -10.19
N ASN A 74 -3.73 -9.63 -9.46
CA ASN A 74 -3.83 -8.24 -9.89
C ASN A 74 -2.77 -7.34 -9.24
N GLN A 75 -1.96 -7.86 -8.31
CA GLN A 75 -0.79 -7.15 -7.80
C GLN A 75 0.33 -7.28 -8.84
N VAL A 76 0.79 -6.16 -9.36
CA VAL A 76 1.83 -6.09 -10.40
C VAL A 76 3.20 -6.04 -9.75
N ASP A 77 3.33 -5.29 -8.65
CA ASP A 77 4.58 -5.11 -7.94
C ASP A 77 4.32 -4.66 -6.48
N SER A 78 5.37 -4.67 -5.66
CA SER A 78 5.38 -3.98 -4.38
C SER A 78 6.75 -3.41 -4.05
N GLN A 79 6.76 -2.30 -3.30
CA GLN A 79 8.00 -1.71 -2.81
C GLN A 79 7.79 -0.92 -1.53
N TYR A 80 8.86 -0.75 -0.76
CA TYR A 80 8.95 0.24 0.30
C TYR A 80 9.78 1.42 -0.19
N THR A 81 9.50 2.62 0.31
CA THR A 81 10.39 3.77 0.10
C THR A 81 11.74 3.58 0.79
N ASP A 82 11.71 3.03 2.00
CA ASP A 82 12.86 2.62 2.79
C ASP A 82 12.48 1.32 3.53
N VAL A 83 13.20 0.23 3.23
CA VAL A 83 12.94 -1.10 3.82
C VAL A 83 13.41 -1.16 5.28
N ASP A 84 14.40 -0.36 5.66
CA ASP A 84 14.93 -0.33 7.03
C ASP A 84 14.10 0.58 7.93
N MET A 85 13.46 1.61 7.37
CA MET A 85 12.62 2.58 8.08
C MET A 85 11.33 2.87 7.29
N PRO A 86 10.40 1.91 7.20
CA PRO A 86 9.15 2.14 6.48
C PRO A 86 8.31 3.23 7.15
N GLU A 87 7.58 3.99 6.33
CA GLU A 87 6.61 4.98 6.78
C GLU A 87 5.30 4.83 6.01
N ILE A 88 4.18 5.17 6.66
CA ILE A 88 2.86 5.26 6.01
C ILE A 88 2.47 6.72 5.75
N ALA A 89 1.96 7.03 4.57
CA ALA A 89 1.39 8.34 4.25
C ALA A 89 0.25 8.68 5.20
N TYR A 90 -0.02 9.97 5.47
CA TYR A 90 -1.11 10.33 6.40
C TYR A 90 -2.50 9.91 5.89
N ASP A 91 -2.68 9.74 4.57
CA ASP A 91 -3.92 9.38 3.90
C ASP A 91 -3.97 7.92 3.40
N TRP A 92 -3.02 7.08 3.82
CA TRP A 92 -2.83 5.69 3.34
C TRP A 92 -4.11 4.82 3.37
N GLN A 93 -4.97 5.01 4.36
CA GLN A 93 -6.22 4.24 4.52
C GLN A 93 -7.29 4.56 3.48
N SER A 94 -7.15 5.68 2.77
CA SER A 94 -8.13 6.15 1.78
C SER A 94 -7.52 6.40 0.40
N ALA A 95 -6.20 6.58 0.32
CA ALA A 95 -5.54 6.97 -0.90
C ALA A 95 -5.51 5.81 -1.92
N VAL A 96 -5.90 6.16 -3.15
CA VAL A 96 -5.63 5.39 -4.36
C VAL A 96 -4.94 6.36 -5.32
N VAL A 97 -3.64 6.19 -5.51
CA VAL A 97 -2.86 7.06 -6.41
C VAL A 97 -2.95 6.49 -7.82
N ILE A 98 -3.21 7.34 -8.81
CA ILE A 98 -3.25 6.97 -10.22
C ILE A 98 -2.01 7.50 -10.94
N LYS A 99 -1.54 6.76 -11.95
CA LYS A 99 -0.46 7.20 -12.83
C LYS A 99 -0.99 8.35 -13.70
N GLU A 100 -0.35 9.53 -13.64
CA GLU A 100 -0.65 10.67 -14.52
C GLU A 100 -0.27 10.39 -15.99
#